data_AF-A0A7J3U7M7-F1
#
_entry.id   AF-A0A7J3U7M7-F1
#
_cell.length_a   1.000
_cell.length_b   1.000
_cell.length_c   1.000
_cell.angle_alpha   90.00
_cell.angle_beta   90.00
_cell.angle_gamma   90.00
#
_symmetry.space_group_name_H-M   'P 1'
#
loop_
_entity.id
_entity.type
_entity.pdbx_description
1 polymer ?
#
loop_
_entity_poly.entity_id
_entity_poly.type
_entity_poly.pdbx_seq_one_letter_code
_entity_poly.pdbx_strand_id
1 'polypeptide(L)'
;IHRNSKNFMTMMELLNEKGKEFVSMTESLDTSTAMGRFVMDIIQRIAQLESEQIGERVYVGMRQKAKDGKGMLGSPAPYGYEYRDGHFVEVAEEIDAVRKIYAMYLNGKSLGDITSWLEGEGIKTKKRGKWDKKTVARILSNPIYCGLVEWEDIIVPGEHNEVVSVEEFNRAQKLKHEKARRKGKNFVIGKSLGKEIIS
;
A
#
# COMPACT_ATOMS: atom_id res chain seq x y z
N ILE A 1 29.84 7.70 14.44
CA ILE A 1 30.23 6.61 13.47
C ILE A 1 29.05 6.22 12.56
N HIS A 2 27.79 6.25 13.03
CA HIS A 2 26.62 6.10 12.16
C HIS A 2 25.81 7.41 12.05
N ARG A 3 25.18 7.66 10.89
CA ARG A 3 24.22 8.76 10.67
C ARG A 3 22.79 8.42 11.12
N ASN A 4 22.57 7.18 11.56
CA ASN A 4 21.27 6.64 11.95
C ASN A 4 21.44 5.97 13.32
N SER A 5 20.66 6.43 14.31
CA SER A 5 20.65 5.90 15.67
C SER A 5 20.32 4.42 15.72
N LYS A 6 19.40 3.92 14.88
CA LYS A 6 19.06 2.49 14.78
C LYS A 6 20.24 1.61 14.36
N ASN A 7 21.06 2.09 13.43
CA ASN A 7 22.25 1.35 13.01
C ASN A 7 23.32 1.34 14.10
N PHE A 8 23.47 2.45 14.83
CA PHE A 8 24.32 2.50 16.01
C PHE A 8 23.83 1.54 17.11
N MET A 9 22.52 1.47 17.34
CA MET A 9 21.92 0.53 18.30
C MET A 9 22.16 -0.93 17.90
N THR A 10 21.92 -1.27 16.62
CA THR A 10 22.17 -2.63 16.11
C THR A 10 23.64 -3.03 16.25
N MET A 11 24.56 -2.08 16.01
CA MET A 11 26.00 -2.31 16.23
C MET A 11 26.29 -2.58 17.71
N MET A 12 25.69 -1.81 18.62
CA MET A 12 25.91 -1.95 20.06
C MET A 12 25.34 -3.25 20.63
N GLU A 13 24.16 -3.68 20.18
CA GLU A 13 23.60 -5.00 20.48
C GLU A 13 24.53 -6.12 20.02
N LEU A 14 25.02 -6.04 18.78
CA LEU A 14 25.96 -7.02 18.21
C LEU A 14 27.29 -7.09 18.97
N LEU A 15 27.80 -5.95 19.46
CA LEU A 15 29.01 -5.91 20.28
C LEU A 15 28.77 -6.60 21.62
N ASN A 16 27.63 -6.32 22.27
CA ASN A 16 27.26 -6.94 23.54
C ASN A 16 27.06 -8.46 23.43
N GLU A 17 26.37 -8.94 22.38
CA GLU A 17 26.22 -10.38 22.09
C GLU A 17 27.56 -11.10 21.93
N LYS A 18 28.58 -10.38 21.42
CA LYS A 18 29.95 -10.89 21.24
C LYS A 18 30.84 -10.67 22.47
N GLY A 19 30.29 -10.18 23.58
CA GLY A 19 31.04 -9.86 24.79
C GLY A 19 32.11 -8.79 24.58
N LYS A 20 31.83 -7.81 23.71
CA LYS A 20 32.74 -6.70 23.40
C LYS A 20 32.22 -5.40 23.99
N GLU A 21 33.13 -4.62 24.55
CA GLU A 21 32.82 -3.33 25.15
C GLU A 21 33.08 -2.19 24.16
N PHE A 22 32.30 -1.12 24.28
CA PHE A 22 32.47 0.10 23.48
C PHE A 22 32.92 1.25 24.39
N VAL A 23 34.02 1.89 24.00
CA VAL A 23 34.56 3.08 24.65
C VAL A 23 34.73 4.17 23.59
N SER A 24 34.09 5.31 23.80
CA SER A 24 34.32 6.50 22.97
C SER A 24 35.47 7.32 23.55
N MET A 25 36.47 7.68 22.74
CA MET A 25 37.59 8.52 23.19
C MET A 25 37.19 10.00 23.37
N THR A 26 36.18 10.47 22.63
CA THR A 26 35.74 11.87 22.62
C THR A 26 34.47 12.13 23.42
N GLU A 27 33.69 11.09 23.72
CA GLU A 27 32.48 11.20 24.55
C GLU A 27 32.68 10.38 25.83
N SER A 28 32.19 10.86 26.98
CA SER A 28 32.30 10.20 28.29
C SER A 28 31.35 8.98 28.44
N LEU A 29 31.19 8.20 27.37
CA LEU A 29 30.38 6.98 27.33
C LEU A 29 31.30 5.75 27.40
N ASP A 30 31.43 5.21 28.62
CA ASP A 30 32.14 3.97 28.92
C ASP A 30 31.15 2.86 29.32
N THR A 31 30.84 1.97 28.38
CA THR A 31 29.90 0.86 28.58
C THR A 31 30.45 -0.30 29.42
N SER A 32 31.71 -0.26 29.85
CA SER A 32 32.27 -1.20 30.83
C SER A 32 31.71 -0.94 32.25
N THR A 33 31.24 0.29 32.51
CA THR A 33 30.67 0.69 33.80
C THR A 33 29.15 0.48 33.86
N ALA A 34 28.62 0.25 35.07
CA ALA A 34 27.16 0.15 35.27
C ALA A 34 26.43 1.44 34.87
N MET A 35 27.00 2.61 35.17
CA MET A 35 26.43 3.91 34.79
C MET A 35 26.45 4.14 33.29
N GLY A 36 27.54 3.77 32.59
CA GLY A 36 27.61 3.93 31.14
C GLY A 36 26.65 3.00 30.39
N ARG A 37 26.44 1.76 30.87
CA ARG A 37 25.37 0.89 30.34
C ARG A 37 23.99 1.48 30.56
N PHE A 38 23.72 2.00 31.75
CA PHE A 38 22.44 2.64 32.07
C PHE A 38 22.13 3.85 31.16
N VAL A 39 23.12 4.72 30.94
CA VAL A 39 22.95 5.86 30.02
C VAL A 39 22.74 5.40 28.58
N MET A 40 23.44 4.34 28.15
CA MET A 40 23.24 3.74 26.83
C MET A 40 21.82 3.20 26.66
N ASP A 41 21.29 2.48 27.65
CA ASP A 41 19.92 1.95 27.64
C ASP A 41 18.89 3.08 27.55
N ILE A 42 19.11 4.19 28.26
CA ILE A 42 18.26 5.39 28.15
C ILE A 42 18.29 5.95 26.72
N ILE A 43 19.48 6.14 26.14
CA ILE A 43 19.62 6.64 24.77
C ILE A 43 18.91 5.72 23.77
N GLN A 44 19.03 4.40 23.94
CA GLN A 44 18.33 3.41 23.12
C GLN A 44 16.82 3.56 23.22
N ARG A 45 16.29 3.71 24.44
CA ARG A 45 14.86 3.90 24.68
C ARG A 45 14.35 5.23 24.11
N ILE A 46 15.14 6.29 24.20
CA ILE A 46 14.81 7.59 23.58
C ILE A 46 14.77 7.45 22.05
N ALA A 47 15.79 6.84 21.43
CA ALA A 47 15.84 6.67 19.98
C ALA A 47 14.68 5.80 19.46
N GLN A 48 14.29 4.77 20.21
CA GLN A 48 13.13 3.95 19.89
C GLN A 48 11.83 4.77 20.00
N LEU A 49 11.65 5.54 21.08
CA LEU A 49 10.51 6.43 21.27
C LEU A 49 10.39 7.46 20.14
N GLU A 50 11.49 8.08 19.73
CA GLU A 50 11.50 9.02 18.60
C GLU A 50 11.07 8.35 17.29
N SER A 51 11.54 7.12 17.04
CA SER A 51 11.15 6.36 15.86
C SER A 51 9.65 6.02 15.85
N GLU A 52 9.10 5.66 17.01
CA GLU A 52 7.66 5.40 17.18
C GLU A 52 6.84 6.68 16.96
N GLN A 53 7.24 7.80 17.56
CA GLN A 53 6.59 9.10 17.36
C GLN A 53 6.65 9.59 15.91
N ILE A 54 7.75 9.35 15.18
CA ILE A 54 7.81 9.62 13.75
C ILE A 54 6.79 8.76 13.01
N GLY A 55 6.71 7.46 13.32
CA GLY A 55 5.72 6.55 12.75
C GLY A 55 4.29 7.02 12.97
N GLU A 56 3.95 7.42 14.20
CA GLU A 56 2.65 7.99 14.55
C GLU A 56 2.34 9.26 13.76
N ARG A 57 3.29 10.20 13.66
CA ARG A 57 3.12 11.43 12.88
C ARG A 57 2.91 11.13 11.39
N VAL A 58 3.67 10.20 10.82
CA VAL A 58 3.47 9.79 9.42
C VAL A 58 2.09 9.16 9.24
N TYR A 59 1.66 8.28 10.15
CA TYR A 59 0.34 7.66 10.11
C TYR A 59 -0.77 8.73 10.14
N VAL A 60 -0.71 9.68 11.07
CA VAL A 60 -1.68 10.78 11.18
C VAL A 60 -1.69 11.63 9.91
N GLY A 61 -0.52 11.98 9.37
CA GLY A 61 -0.40 12.73 8.13
C GLY A 61 -0.99 11.99 6.91
N MET A 62 -0.71 10.69 6.80
CA MET A 62 -1.27 9.84 5.75
C MET A 62 -2.78 9.71 5.87
N ARG A 63 -3.30 9.55 7.10
CA ARG A 63 -4.74 9.48 7.37
C ARG A 63 -5.45 10.79 7.01
N GLN A 64 -4.86 11.93 7.33
CA GLN A 64 -5.41 13.22 6.94
C GLN A 64 -5.41 13.39 5.42
N LYS A 65 -4.29 13.09 4.77
CA LYS A 65 -4.16 13.11 3.31
C LYS A 65 -5.20 12.21 2.62
N ALA A 66 -5.47 11.03 3.19
CA ALA A 66 -6.49 10.11 2.71
C ALA A 66 -7.89 10.71 2.79
N LYS A 67 -8.24 11.39 3.90
CA LYS A 67 -9.53 12.09 4.04
C LYS A 67 -9.69 13.21 3.02
N ASP A 68 -8.59 13.88 2.69
CA ASP A 68 -8.59 14.95 1.70
C ASP A 68 -8.71 14.42 0.25
N GLY A 69 -8.65 13.09 0.05
CA GLY A 69 -8.77 12.45 -1.27
C GLY A 69 -7.58 12.67 -2.20
N LYS A 70 -6.45 13.15 -1.65
CA LYS A 70 -5.34 13.68 -2.45
C LYS A 70 -4.15 12.75 -2.53
N GLY A 71 -3.61 12.66 -3.73
CA GLY A 71 -2.28 12.14 -4.00
C GLY A 71 -2.10 10.63 -3.76
N MET A 72 -0.85 10.20 -3.86
CA MET A 72 -0.48 8.80 -3.64
C MET A 72 -0.50 8.43 -2.16
N LEU A 73 -1.23 7.36 -1.79
CA LEU A 73 -1.39 6.87 -0.42
C LEU A 73 -0.53 5.62 -0.16
N GLY A 74 0.78 5.76 -0.38
CA GLY A 74 1.79 4.74 -0.02
C GLY A 74 1.90 3.54 -0.98
N SER A 75 0.98 3.39 -1.94
CA SER A 75 1.06 2.39 -3.01
C SER A 75 1.45 3.02 -4.35
N PRO A 76 2.23 2.34 -5.21
CA PRO A 76 2.52 2.82 -6.55
C PRO A 76 1.24 3.06 -7.36
N ALA A 77 1.33 3.95 -8.35
CA ALA A 77 0.21 4.25 -9.23
C ALA A 77 -0.38 2.97 -9.86
N PRO A 78 -1.71 2.77 -9.81
CA PRO A 78 -2.36 1.60 -10.35
C PRO A 78 -2.25 1.54 -11.89
N TYR A 79 -2.58 0.38 -12.46
CA TYR A 79 -2.65 0.24 -13.91
C TYR A 79 -3.75 1.15 -14.47
N GLY A 80 -3.53 1.82 -15.60
CA GLY A 80 -4.42 2.87 -16.10
C GLY A 80 -3.98 4.28 -15.73
N TYR A 81 -3.13 4.44 -14.69
CA TYR A 81 -2.78 5.76 -14.16
C TYR A 81 -1.28 5.93 -13.94
N GLU A 82 -0.72 7.07 -14.29
CA GLU A 82 0.57 7.54 -13.81
C GLU A 82 0.39 8.57 -12.72
N TYR A 83 1.42 8.77 -11.91
CA TYR A 83 1.42 9.82 -10.90
C TYR A 83 2.45 10.87 -11.28
N ARG A 84 1.98 12.07 -11.66
CA ARG A 84 2.80 13.20 -12.09
C ARG A 84 2.28 14.46 -11.40
N ASP A 85 3.17 15.35 -10.99
CA ASP A 85 2.84 16.65 -10.38
C ASP A 85 1.73 16.58 -9.31
N GLY A 86 1.79 15.56 -8.46
CA GLY A 86 0.86 15.39 -7.33
C GLY A 86 -0.50 14.79 -7.67
N HIS A 87 -0.79 14.44 -8.92
CA HIS A 87 -2.09 13.93 -9.36
C HIS A 87 -1.97 12.65 -10.21
N PHE A 88 -3.08 11.92 -10.33
CA PHE A 88 -3.19 10.77 -11.22
C PHE A 88 -3.52 11.22 -12.64
N VAL A 89 -2.70 10.81 -13.60
CA VAL A 89 -2.87 11.07 -15.03
C VAL A 89 -3.23 9.76 -15.72
N GLU A 90 -4.31 9.76 -16.49
CA GLU A 90 -4.75 8.58 -17.22
C GLU A 90 -3.80 8.21 -18.37
N VAL A 91 -3.58 6.91 -18.53
CA VAL A 91 -2.92 6.32 -19.70
C VAL A 91 -4.03 5.65 -20.52
N ALA A 92 -4.44 6.30 -21.60
CA ALA A 92 -5.65 5.97 -22.35
C ALA A 92 -5.72 4.47 -22.74
N GLU A 93 -4.64 3.89 -23.25
CA GLU A 93 -4.62 2.49 -23.67
C GLU A 93 -4.78 1.52 -22.48
N GLU A 94 -4.20 1.86 -21.32
CA GLU A 94 -4.35 1.06 -20.11
C GLU A 94 -5.76 1.20 -19.51
N ILE A 95 -6.37 2.39 -19.60
CA ILE A 95 -7.76 2.65 -19.16
C ILE A 95 -8.76 1.86 -20.01
N ASP A 96 -8.58 1.82 -21.33
CA ASP A 96 -9.41 1.01 -22.21
C ASP A 96 -9.31 -0.48 -21.89
N ALA A 97 -8.11 -0.96 -21.57
CA ALA A 97 -7.92 -2.33 -21.10
C ALA A 97 -8.66 -2.58 -19.78
N VAL A 98 -8.67 -1.62 -18.84
CA VAL A 98 -9.45 -1.73 -17.59
C VAL A 98 -10.95 -1.83 -17.87
N ARG A 99 -11.50 -0.98 -18.75
CA ARG A 99 -12.93 -1.05 -19.15
C ARG A 99 -13.29 -2.43 -19.69
N LYS A 100 -12.46 -2.97 -20.58
CA LYS A 100 -12.62 -4.31 -21.16
C LYS A 100 -12.50 -5.42 -20.11
N ILE A 101 -11.56 -5.32 -19.17
CA ILE A 101 -11.41 -6.26 -18.05
C ILE A 101 -12.69 -6.33 -17.22
N TYR A 102 -13.26 -5.18 -16.83
CA TYR A 102 -14.52 -5.13 -16.09
C TYR A 102 -15.66 -5.73 -16.90
N ALA A 103 -15.83 -5.32 -18.17
CA ALA A 103 -16.87 -5.84 -19.03
C ALA A 103 -16.80 -7.37 -19.21
N MET A 104 -15.61 -7.93 -19.48
CA MET A 104 -15.43 -9.37 -19.61
C MET A 104 -15.75 -10.12 -18.32
N TYR A 105 -15.31 -9.58 -17.16
CA TYR A 105 -15.54 -10.21 -15.87
C TYR A 105 -17.03 -10.22 -15.48
N LEU A 106 -17.72 -9.09 -15.69
CA LEU A 106 -19.16 -8.95 -15.45
C LEU A 106 -19.98 -9.84 -16.39
N ASN A 107 -19.49 -10.09 -17.61
CA ASN A 107 -20.05 -11.07 -18.55
C ASN A 107 -19.66 -12.53 -18.23
N GLY A 108 -19.09 -12.79 -17.05
CA GLY A 108 -18.90 -14.14 -16.54
C GLY A 108 -17.54 -14.78 -16.83
N LYS A 109 -16.65 -14.14 -17.62
CA LYS A 109 -15.31 -14.68 -17.91
C LYS A 109 -14.51 -14.89 -16.62
N SER A 110 -13.68 -15.94 -16.61
CA SER A 110 -12.78 -16.21 -15.49
C SER A 110 -11.57 -15.26 -15.52
N LEU A 111 -10.89 -15.12 -14.38
CA LEU A 111 -9.63 -14.38 -14.33
C LEU A 111 -8.58 -14.96 -15.30
N GLY A 112 -8.62 -16.28 -15.55
CA GLY A 112 -7.75 -16.94 -16.51
C GLY A 112 -8.04 -16.54 -17.96
N ASP A 113 -9.32 -16.53 -18.34
CA ASP A 113 -9.73 -16.14 -19.69
C ASP A 113 -9.33 -14.69 -19.98
N ILE A 114 -9.50 -13.80 -18.98
CA ILE A 114 -9.10 -12.39 -19.09
C ILE A 114 -7.59 -12.26 -19.24
N THR A 115 -6.79 -13.00 -18.45
CA THR A 115 -5.32 -12.97 -18.62
C THR A 115 -4.89 -13.47 -19.99
N SER A 116 -5.50 -14.55 -20.51
CA SER A 116 -5.18 -15.09 -21.83
C SER A 116 -5.58 -14.13 -22.95
N TRP A 117 -6.72 -13.45 -22.81
CA TRP A 117 -7.13 -12.40 -23.75
C TRP A 117 -6.15 -11.22 -23.75
N LEU A 118 -5.76 -10.72 -22.57
CA LEU A 118 -4.79 -9.62 -22.46
C LEU A 118 -3.45 -9.96 -23.12
N GLU A 119 -2.97 -11.20 -22.94
CA GLU A 119 -1.74 -11.67 -23.58
C GLU A 119 -1.90 -11.87 -25.09
N GLY A 120 -3.04 -12.40 -25.55
CA GLY A 120 -3.35 -12.59 -26.97
C GLY A 120 -3.44 -11.28 -27.76
N GLU A 121 -3.98 -10.23 -27.14
CA GLU A 121 -4.04 -8.87 -27.70
C GLU A 121 -2.70 -8.12 -27.57
N GLY A 122 -1.68 -8.72 -26.96
CA GLY A 122 -0.37 -8.09 -26.76
C GLY A 122 -0.36 -6.95 -25.73
N ILE A 123 -1.43 -6.78 -24.94
CA ILE A 123 -1.57 -5.73 -23.93
C ILE A 123 -0.55 -5.95 -22.82
N LYS A 124 0.30 -4.96 -22.56
CA LYS A 124 1.36 -5.06 -21.56
C LYS A 124 0.87 -4.66 -20.17
N THR A 125 1.39 -5.35 -19.16
CA THR A 125 1.25 -4.90 -17.77
C THR A 125 2.06 -3.61 -17.53
N LYS A 126 1.77 -2.90 -16.44
CA LYS A 126 2.53 -1.68 -16.04
C LYS A 126 4.05 -1.89 -15.98
N LYS A 127 4.49 -3.08 -15.53
CA LYS A 127 5.91 -3.47 -15.45
C LYS A 127 6.45 -4.14 -16.71
N ARG A 128 5.66 -4.17 -17.79
CA ARG A 128 5.97 -4.80 -19.08
C ARG A 128 6.26 -6.31 -19.00
N GLY A 129 5.78 -6.97 -17.94
CA GLY A 129 5.83 -8.43 -17.77
C GLY A 129 4.53 -9.14 -18.18
N LYS A 130 4.45 -10.45 -17.91
CA LYS A 130 3.28 -11.30 -18.14
C LYS A 130 2.11 -10.95 -17.22
N TRP A 131 0.89 -11.24 -17.68
CA TRP A 131 -0.31 -11.04 -16.86
C TRP A 131 -0.48 -12.16 -15.84
N ASP A 132 -0.72 -11.79 -14.60
CA ASP A 132 -1.10 -12.73 -13.53
C ASP A 132 -2.57 -12.50 -13.16
N LYS A 133 -3.28 -13.59 -12.82
CA LYS A 133 -4.65 -13.57 -12.31
C LYS A 133 -4.77 -12.67 -11.08
N LYS A 134 -3.72 -12.61 -10.25
CA LYS A 134 -3.69 -11.70 -9.08
C LYS A 134 -3.71 -10.23 -9.50
N THR A 135 -3.05 -9.86 -10.58
CA THR A 135 -3.05 -8.49 -11.10
C THR A 135 -4.44 -8.09 -11.58
N VAL A 136 -5.09 -8.94 -12.37
CA VAL A 136 -6.48 -8.73 -12.82
C VAL A 136 -7.44 -8.67 -11.63
N ALA A 137 -7.29 -9.58 -10.67
CA ALA A 137 -8.10 -9.60 -9.45
C ALA A 137 -7.92 -8.34 -8.60
N ARG A 138 -6.74 -7.72 -8.60
CA ARG A 138 -6.46 -6.45 -7.93
C ARG A 138 -7.07 -5.27 -8.68
N ILE A 139 -7.05 -5.28 -10.02
CA ILE A 139 -7.73 -4.26 -10.84
C ILE A 139 -9.22 -4.24 -10.51
N LEU A 140 -9.86 -5.41 -10.53
CA LEU A 140 -11.30 -5.55 -10.25
C LEU A 140 -11.70 -5.19 -8.82
N SER A 141 -10.75 -4.98 -7.90
CA SER A 141 -11.01 -4.69 -6.48
C SER A 141 -10.41 -3.39 -5.98
N ASN A 142 -9.90 -2.56 -6.89
CA ASN A 142 -9.39 -1.25 -6.54
C ASN A 142 -10.48 -0.19 -6.80
N PRO A 143 -10.99 0.49 -5.77
CA PRO A 143 -11.99 1.56 -5.91
C PRO A 143 -11.53 2.75 -6.75
N ILE A 144 -10.23 2.87 -7.07
CA ILE A 144 -9.74 3.92 -7.96
C ILE A 144 -10.47 3.93 -9.29
N TYR A 145 -10.86 2.77 -9.81
CA TYR A 145 -11.52 2.69 -11.11
C TYR A 145 -12.97 3.18 -11.08
N CYS A 146 -13.57 3.40 -9.91
CA CYS A 146 -14.86 4.08 -9.77
C CYS A 146 -14.72 5.49 -9.16
N GLY A 147 -13.58 6.16 -9.39
CA GLY A 147 -13.38 7.54 -8.98
C GLY A 147 -13.10 7.72 -7.49
N LEU A 148 -12.75 6.67 -6.75
CA LEU A 148 -12.57 6.72 -5.30
C LEU A 148 -11.14 6.42 -4.88
N VAL A 149 -10.70 7.05 -3.80
CA VAL A 149 -9.42 6.76 -3.16
C VAL A 149 -9.68 5.98 -1.87
N GLU A 150 -8.91 4.90 -1.65
CA GLU A 150 -9.03 4.01 -0.50
C GLU A 150 -7.75 4.02 0.32
N TRP A 151 -7.89 4.18 1.64
CA TRP A 151 -6.82 3.92 2.60
C TRP A 151 -7.41 3.46 3.93
N GLU A 152 -7.05 2.24 4.35
CA GLU A 152 -7.61 1.58 5.54
C GLU A 152 -9.15 1.58 5.58
N ASP A 153 -9.76 2.33 6.49
CA ASP A 153 -11.21 2.49 6.66
C ASP A 153 -11.81 3.63 5.81
N ILE A 154 -10.96 4.46 5.20
CA ILE A 154 -11.36 5.67 4.48
C ILE A 154 -11.58 5.35 3.01
N ILE A 155 -12.74 5.77 2.50
CA ILE A 155 -13.07 5.85 1.08
C ILE A 155 -13.64 7.24 0.82
N VAL A 156 -13.05 7.97 -0.12
CA VAL A 156 -13.48 9.32 -0.51
C VAL A 156 -13.37 9.50 -2.03
N PRO A 157 -14.08 10.45 -2.63
CA PRO A 157 -13.88 10.81 -4.03
C PRO A 157 -12.44 11.26 -4.30
N GLY A 158 -11.86 10.77 -5.39
CA GLY A 158 -10.57 11.21 -5.91
C GLY A 158 -10.72 12.31 -6.96
N GLU A 159 -9.60 12.87 -7.39
CA GLU A 159 -9.54 13.90 -8.44
C GLU A 159 -9.50 13.30 -9.87
N HIS A 160 -9.34 11.98 -10.00
CA HIS A 160 -9.28 11.26 -11.28
C HIS A 160 -10.66 10.84 -11.77
N ASN A 161 -10.81 10.61 -13.08
CA ASN A 161 -12.10 10.20 -13.62
C ASN A 161 -12.41 8.75 -13.29
N GLU A 162 -13.70 8.45 -13.16
CA GLU A 162 -14.20 7.10 -13.06
C GLU A 162 -14.10 6.36 -14.41
N VAL A 163 -13.65 5.11 -14.34
CA VAL A 163 -13.56 4.18 -15.47
C VAL A 163 -14.79 3.29 -15.53
N VAL A 164 -15.34 2.96 -14.37
CA VAL A 164 -16.56 2.17 -14.18
C VAL A 164 -17.39 2.81 -13.08
N SER A 165 -18.70 2.60 -13.11
CA SER A 165 -19.58 3.06 -12.05
C SER A 165 -19.34 2.30 -10.74
N VAL A 166 -19.71 2.92 -9.61
CA VAL A 166 -19.73 2.25 -8.30
C VAL A 166 -20.62 0.99 -8.32
N GLU A 167 -21.69 1.00 -9.12
CA GLU A 167 -22.57 -0.16 -9.27
C GLU A 167 -21.86 -1.34 -9.95
N GLU A 168 -21.13 -1.08 -11.05
CA GLU A 168 -20.33 -2.10 -11.73
C GLU A 168 -19.23 -2.66 -10.82
N PHE A 169 -18.55 -1.79 -10.07
CA PHE A 169 -17.58 -2.20 -9.05
C PHE A 169 -18.22 -3.14 -8.02
N ASN A 170 -19.36 -2.73 -7.44
CA ASN A 170 -20.06 -3.51 -6.44
C ASN A 170 -20.55 -4.86 -6.98
N ARG A 171 -21.03 -4.91 -8.22
CA ARG A 171 -21.38 -6.17 -8.91
C ARG A 171 -20.16 -7.08 -9.06
N ALA A 172 -19.02 -6.53 -9.49
CA ALA A 172 -17.77 -7.29 -9.61
C ALA A 172 -17.32 -7.85 -8.25
N GLN A 173 -17.45 -7.08 -7.17
CA GLN A 173 -17.10 -7.53 -5.81
C GLN A 173 -17.99 -8.68 -5.33
N LYS A 174 -19.30 -8.61 -5.58
CA LYS A 174 -20.24 -9.69 -5.26
C LYS A 174 -19.92 -10.97 -6.04
N LEU A 175 -19.73 -10.88 -7.36
CA LEU A 175 -19.33 -12.01 -8.19
C LEU A 175 -18.02 -12.64 -7.75
N LYS A 176 -17.05 -11.81 -7.35
CA LYS A 176 -15.75 -12.29 -6.84
C LYS A 176 -15.91 -13.04 -5.53
N HIS A 177 -16.72 -12.51 -4.61
CA HIS A 177 -17.05 -13.18 -3.36
C HIS A 177 -17.77 -14.51 -3.61
N GLU A 178 -18.77 -14.55 -4.50
CA GLU A 178 -19.51 -15.76 -4.89
C GLU A 178 -18.58 -16.84 -5.45
N LYS A 179 -17.73 -16.49 -6.42
CA LYS A 179 -16.78 -17.41 -7.09
C LYS A 179 -15.60 -17.84 -6.19
N ALA A 180 -15.38 -17.18 -5.05
CA ALA A 180 -14.22 -17.47 -4.20
C ALA A 180 -14.36 -18.80 -3.46
N ARG A 181 -13.38 -19.70 -3.64
CA ARG A 181 -13.28 -20.96 -2.89
C ARG A 181 -13.14 -20.77 -1.37
N ARG A 182 -12.48 -19.68 -0.95
CA ARG A 182 -12.38 -19.25 0.44
C ARG A 182 -12.92 -17.84 0.51
N LYS A 183 -13.94 -17.63 1.34
CA LYS A 183 -14.55 -16.31 1.52
C LYS A 183 -13.56 -15.40 2.25
N GLY A 184 -13.09 -14.37 1.54
CA GLY A 184 -12.27 -13.30 2.10
C GLY A 184 -13.14 -12.09 2.45
N LYS A 185 -12.52 -11.06 3.05
CA LYS A 185 -13.15 -9.77 3.31
C LYS A 185 -13.27 -8.96 2.01
N ASN A 186 -14.18 -9.35 1.12
CA ASN A 186 -14.62 -8.49 0.03
C ASN A 186 -15.54 -7.40 0.62
N PHE A 187 -15.57 -6.24 -0.02
CA PHE A 187 -16.45 -5.15 0.38
C PHE A 187 -17.15 -4.58 -0.84
N VAL A 188 -18.29 -3.96 -0.61
CA VAL A 188 -18.96 -3.06 -1.55
C VAL A 188 -18.91 -1.65 -1.00
N ILE A 189 -19.07 -0.67 -1.88
CA ILE A 189 -19.18 0.74 -1.52
C ILE A 189 -20.64 1.03 -1.21
N GLY A 190 -20.92 1.40 0.02
CA GLY A 190 -22.25 1.79 0.50
C GLY A 190 -22.69 3.15 -0.01
N LYS A 191 -23.97 3.50 0.21
CA LYS A 191 -24.56 4.78 -0.25
C LYS A 191 -23.87 6.02 0.32
N SER A 192 -23.25 5.92 1.49
CA SER A 192 -22.50 7.00 2.14
C SER A 192 -20.99 6.93 1.86
N LEU A 193 -20.56 6.24 0.79
CA LEU A 193 -19.15 5.98 0.46
C LEU A 193 -18.38 5.22 1.56
N GLY A 194 -19.08 4.44 2.40
CA GLY A 194 -18.45 3.55 3.38
C GLY A 194 -18.16 2.16 2.81
N LYS A 195 -17.22 1.43 3.43
CA LYS A 195 -17.02 0.00 3.15
C LYS A 195 -18.07 -0.84 3.84
N GLU A 196 -18.81 -1.62 3.06
CA GLU A 196 -19.74 -2.62 3.57
C GLU A 196 -19.17 -4.01 3.25
N ILE A 197 -18.81 -4.77 4.29
CA ILE A 197 -18.24 -6.11 4.10
C ILE A 197 -19.32 -7.06 3.58
N ILE A 198 -18.96 -7.84 2.56
CA ILE A 198 -19.83 -8.89 2.02
C ILE A 198 -19.78 -10.08 2.99
N SER A 199 -20.91 -10.36 3.62
CA SER A 199 -21.13 -11.53 4.50
C SER A 199 -21.45 -12.78 3.71
#